data_AF-A0A7V4PBW9-F1
#
_entry.id   AF-A0A7V4PBW9-F1
#
_cell.length_a   1.000
_cell.length_b   1.000
_cell.length_c   1.000
_cell.angle_alpha   90.00
_cell.angle_beta   90.00
_cell.angle_gamma   90.00
#
_symmetry.space_group_name_H-M   'P 1'
#
loop_
_entity.id
_entity.type
_entity.pdbx_description
1 polymer ?
#
loop_
_entity_poly.entity_id
_entity_poly.type
_entity_poly.pdbx_seq_one_letter_code
_entity_poly.pdbx_strand_id
1 'polypeptide(L)' 'MNQPSAERTAAQPTVQVDNERVKVTEWRFAPGAATGWHRHAHDYVVVPMTTGKLRLDDGREQRE' A
#
# COMPACT_ATOMS: atom_id res chain seq x y z
N MET A 1 16.77 -5.00 -7.46
CA MET A 1 16.75 -4.39 -6.11
C MET A 1 16.06 -5.34 -5.13
N ASN A 2 16.81 -5.99 -4.24
CA ASN A 2 16.25 -6.82 -3.17
C ASN A 2 16.47 -6.16 -1.81
N GLN A 3 15.96 -4.93 -1.65
CA GLN A 3 15.98 -4.24 -0.35
C GLN A 3 14.76 -4.65 0.49
N PRO A 4 14.95 -4.94 1.79
CA PRO A 4 13.87 -5.24 2.72
C PRO A 4 12.92 -4.04 2.87
N SER A 5 11.65 -4.30 3.22
CA SER A 5 10.62 -3.24 3.24
C SER A 5 10.94 -2.06 4.16
N ALA A 6 11.70 -2.27 5.24
CA ALA A 6 12.07 -1.23 6.20
C ALA A 6 13.05 -0.19 5.63
N GLU A 7 13.76 -0.52 4.55
CA GLU A 7 14.77 0.35 3.91
C GLU A 7 14.23 1.09 2.68
N ARG A 8 12.97 0.84 2.31
CA ARG A 8 12.33 1.46 1.15
C ARG A 8 11.74 2.81 1.52
N THR A 9 11.74 3.74 0.56
CA THR A 9 10.99 4.99 0.68
C THR A 9 9.53 4.69 1.03
N ALA A 10 8.95 5.45 1.97
CA ALA A 10 7.56 5.26 2.35
C ALA A 10 6.62 5.68 1.21
N ALA A 11 5.59 4.87 0.96
CA ALA A 11 4.43 5.31 0.18
C ALA A 11 3.71 6.44 0.94
N GLN A 12 3.09 7.36 0.20
CA GLN A 12 2.43 8.54 0.78
C GLN A 12 0.91 8.31 0.82
N PRO A 13 0.31 8.18 2.02
CA PRO A 13 -1.14 8.13 2.17
C PRO A 13 -1.74 9.54 2.26
N THR A 14 -2.87 9.73 1.60
CA THR A 14 -3.76 10.88 1.79
C THR A 14 -5.15 10.37 2.14
N VAL A 15 -5.62 10.67 3.34
CA VAL A 15 -7.01 10.37 3.73
C VAL A 15 -7.93 11.35 3.01
N GLN A 16 -8.74 10.84 2.09
CA GLN A 16 -9.71 11.64 1.33
C GLN A 16 -11.07 11.71 2.05
N VAL A 17 -11.47 10.62 2.70
CA VAL A 17 -12.72 10.52 3.48
C VAL A 17 -12.45 9.71 4.74
N ASP A 18 -12.98 10.17 5.88
CA ASP A 18 -12.99 9.42 7.14
C ASP A 18 -14.30 9.77 7.87
N ASN A 19 -15.27 8.87 7.84
CA ASN A 19 -16.56 9.06 8.50
C ASN A 19 -17.06 7.73 9.10
N GLU A 20 -18.23 7.77 9.72
CA GLU A 20 -18.82 6.62 10.43
C GLU A 20 -19.06 5.38 9.57
N ARG A 21 -19.07 5.52 8.24
CA ARG A 21 -19.39 4.41 7.31
C ARG A 21 -18.16 3.91 6.55
N VAL A 22 -17.25 4.80 6.16
CA VAL A 22 -16.13 4.46 5.28
C VAL A 22 -14.92 5.35 5.52
N LYS A 23 -13.73 4.75 5.33
CA LYS A 23 -12.47 5.45 5.19
C LYS A 23 -11.91 5.24 3.79
N VAL A 24 -11.59 6.33 3.09
CA VAL A 24 -10.96 6.31 1.76
C VAL A 24 -9.57 6.93 1.88
N THR A 25 -8.54 6.14 1.58
CA THR A 25 -7.14 6.59 1.58
C THR A 25 -6.55 6.38 0.19
N GLU A 26 -6.11 7.47 -0.43
CA GLU A 26 -5.31 7.43 -1.64
C GLU A 26 -3.86 7.13 -1.28
N TRP A 27 -3.23 6.19 -1.98
CA TRP A 27 -1.82 5.85 -1.80
C TRP A 27 -1.01 6.21 -3.03
N ARG A 28 0.06 6.98 -2.83
CA ARG A 28 1.04 7.32 -3.87
C ARG A 28 2.36 6.61 -3.63
N PHE A 29 2.83 5.89 -4.65
CA PHE A 29 4.09 5.15 -4.62
C PHE A 29 5.09 5.80 -5.59
N ALA A 30 6.19 6.32 -5.06
CA ALA A 30 7.37 6.54 -5.89
C ALA A 30 7.96 5.18 -6.32
N PRO A 31 8.72 5.08 -7.42
CA PRO A 31 9.38 3.83 -7.80
C PRO A 31 10.20 3.25 -6.64
N GLY A 32 9.94 1.99 -6.30
CA GLY A 32 10.61 1.29 -5.18
C GLY A 32 10.04 1.59 -3.78
N ALA A 33 9.05 2.48 -3.66
CA ALA A 33 8.43 2.78 -2.37
C ALA A 33 7.58 1.61 -1.84
N ALA A 34 7.34 1.58 -0.53
CA ALA A 34 6.52 0.57 0.14
C ALA A 34 5.66 1.18 1.24
N THR A 35 4.56 0.49 1.57
CA THR A 35 3.69 0.82 2.71
C THR A 35 4.28 0.37 4.05
N GLY A 36 5.30 -0.51 4.03
CA GLY A 36 5.80 -1.18 5.23
C GLY A 36 4.90 -2.34 5.65
N TRP A 37 5.35 -3.09 6.66
CA TRP A 37 4.54 -4.12 7.29
C TRP A 37 3.38 -3.51 8.06
N HIS A 38 2.18 -3.97 7.78
CA HIS A 38 0.97 -3.54 8.46
C HIS A 38 -0.08 -4.66 8.45
N ARG A 39 -1.06 -4.54 9.34
CA ARG A 39 -2.24 -5.42 9.36
C ARG A 39 -3.43 -4.64 8.83
N HIS A 40 -4.26 -5.29 8.03
CA HIS A 40 -5.53 -4.70 7.62
C HIS A 40 -6.51 -4.70 8.79
N ALA A 41 -6.95 -3.50 9.17
CA ALA A 41 -7.90 -3.31 10.26
C ALA A 41 -9.36 -3.51 9.82
N HIS A 42 -9.62 -3.44 8.51
CA HIS A 42 -10.95 -3.57 7.91
C HIS A 42 -10.87 -4.44 6.66
N ASP A 43 -12.01 -5.02 6.28
CA ASP A 43 -12.21 -5.45 4.91
C ASP A 43 -12.24 -4.21 4.01
N TYR A 44 -11.60 -4.30 2.84
CA TYR A 44 -11.43 -3.15 1.98
C TYR A 44 -11.36 -3.56 0.51
N VAL A 45 -11.51 -2.56 -0.34
CA VAL A 45 -11.35 -2.67 -1.79
C VAL A 45 -10.17 -1.81 -2.24
N VAL A 46 -9.46 -2.26 -3.26
CA VAL A 46 -8.43 -1.48 -3.94
C VAL A 46 -8.99 -1.00 -5.27
N VAL A 47 -8.90 0.30 -5.52
CA VAL A 47 -9.27 0.93 -6.79
C VAL A 47 -8.00 1.50 -7.44
N PRO A 48 -7.43 0.84 -8.47
CA PRO A 48 -6.24 1.34 -9.14
C PRO A 48 -6.56 2.64 -9.90
N MET A 49 -5.78 3.70 -9.64
CA MET A 49 -5.91 4.99 -10.34
C MET A 49 -5.08 5.04 -11.63
N THR A 50 -4.03 4.22 -11.70
CA THR A 50 -3.12 4.10 -12.85
C THR A 50 -2.65 2.65 -13.01
N THR A 51 -2.22 2.30 -14.21
CA THR A 51 -1.60 0.99 -14.48
C THR A 51 -0.18 0.94 -13.90
N GLY A 52 0.18 -0.18 -13.28
CA GLY A 52 1.51 -0.43 -12.74
C GLY A 52 1.62 -1.84 -12.17
N LYS A 53 2.84 -2.25 -11.82
CA LYS A 53 3.09 -3.48 -11.06
C LYS A 53 3.34 -3.12 -9.61
N LEU A 54 2.61 -3.75 -8.68
CA LEU A 54 2.82 -3.58 -7.25
C LEU A 54 3.22 -4.92 -6.65
N ARG A 55 4.28 -4.88 -5.84
CA ARG A 55 4.77 -6.09 -5.19
C ARG A 55 4.04 -6.37 -3.88
N LEU A 56 3.34 -7.50 -3.86
CA LEU A 56 2.84 -8.29 -2.75
C LEU A 56 3.93 -8.84 -1.83
N ASP A 57 3.90 -8.64 -0.51
CA ASP A 57 4.59 -9.51 0.45
C ASP A 57 3.67 -9.76 1.66
N ASP A 58 3.25 -11.01 1.88
CA ASP A 58 2.33 -11.39 2.96
C ASP A 58 3.01 -12.12 4.12
N GLY A 59 4.35 -12.25 4.06
CA GLY A 59 5.19 -12.88 5.07
C GLY A 59 5.38 -14.38 4.82
N ARG A 60 4.71 -14.92 3.80
CA ARG A 60 4.89 -16.29 3.30
C ARG A 60 5.41 -16.27 1.87
N GLU A 61 4.89 -15.37 1.05
CA GLU A 61 5.18 -15.29 -0.38
C GLU A 61 5.29 -13.84 -0.87
N GLN A 62 6.08 -13.66 -1.94
CA GLN A 62 6.17 -12.40 -2.69
C GLN A 62 5.59 -12.56 -4.08
N ARG A 63 4.80 -11.56 -4.52
CA ARG A 63 4.08 -11.56 -5.80
C ARG A 63 4.16 -10.17 -6.46
N GLU A 64 4.11 -10.06 -7.78
CA GLU A 64 4.18 -8.79 -8.54
C GLU A 64 3.02 -8.62 -9.52
#